data_AF-A0A0B7FFK9-F1
#
_entry.id   AF-A0A0B7FFK9-F1
#
_cell.length_a   1.000
_cell.length_b   1.000
_cell.length_c   1.000
_cell.angle_alpha   90.00
_cell.angle_beta   90.00
_cell.angle_gamma   90.00
#
_symmetry.space_group_name_H-M   'P 1'
#
loop_
_entity.id
_entity.type
_entity.pdbx_description
1 polymer ?
#
loop_
_entity_poly.entity_id
_entity_poly.type
_entity_poly.pdbx_seq_one_letter_code
_entity_poly.pdbx_strand_id
1 'polypeptide(L)'
;MRLCSVQAPLPLGLDTDELAPASKECTIFGRLKRVKTKLNSRFLPYPNLLHLSTQRRRGLTSAIPEPRHVGRKSSLETALFGDPQILQPDQIIWFVLVVAVDYLGLQDPEHDLEFWKTMLDDPILNSEIIYFIKLAGEEATPENIRKELAQMYHDSEALGKVGRPNLFVYLTGEGDDQNRMCLLGGKSVSEEEIDRWLTELRTECGYARPITLALDICRSNKDKPGTKMSHGIDLICSASPGEQAKAIRFESDQAKPYSCFILAFIAASVGSLASTSVNFKAEIEQHLNQLIALMNSAPSKRISDGDDDGVSSQTPDWSRGNHLSTFFEFAKMISRTRIAQEIYDFVVQYYTGKESLGPGGTADYRPLPENHTTQHLRGANGNVPAVCT
;
A
#
# COMPACT_ATOMS: atom_id res chain seq x y z
N MET A 1 3.85 16.73 66.25
CA MET A 1 5.29 16.82 66.57
C MET A 1 5.98 17.58 65.45
N ARG A 2 6.71 18.65 65.81
CA ARG A 2 7.83 19.37 65.16
C ARG A 2 8.22 18.92 63.73
N LEU A 3 8.15 19.75 62.68
CA LEU A 3 8.98 20.92 62.29
C LEU A 3 10.51 20.72 62.41
N CYS A 4 11.18 20.76 61.24
CA CYS A 4 12.50 21.36 60.88
C CYS A 4 12.69 21.11 59.36
N SER A 5 12.71 22.05 58.39
CA SER A 5 13.67 23.14 58.06
C SER A 5 15.13 22.68 58.11
N VAL A 6 15.99 22.87 57.09
CA VAL A 6 16.65 24.14 56.74
C VAL A 6 17.57 23.98 55.49
N GLN A 7 17.47 24.96 54.57
CA GLN A 7 18.45 25.68 53.72
C GLN A 7 19.54 25.00 52.85
N ALA A 8 19.63 25.54 51.62
CA ALA A 8 20.79 25.60 50.72
C ALA A 8 21.88 26.59 51.22
N PRO A 9 23.10 26.60 50.63
CA PRO A 9 23.37 27.64 49.63
C PRO A 9 24.36 27.27 48.48
N LEU A 10 24.21 27.95 47.34
CA LEU A 10 25.26 28.29 46.35
C LEU A 10 26.19 29.37 46.96
N PRO A 11 27.48 29.57 46.58
CA PRO A 11 27.78 30.21 45.27
C PRO A 11 29.22 30.07 44.66
N LEU A 12 29.30 30.50 43.38
CA LEU A 12 30.34 31.31 42.70
C LEU A 12 31.82 30.88 42.55
N GLY A 13 32.29 31.01 41.30
CA GLY A 13 33.66 31.35 40.88
C GLY A 13 34.34 30.26 40.07
N LEU A 14 35.13 30.49 39.03
CA LEU A 14 35.54 31.67 38.26
C LEU A 14 36.31 31.10 37.05
N ASP A 15 36.42 31.91 36.01
CA ASP A 15 37.01 31.64 34.69
C ASP A 15 38.39 30.96 34.69
N THR A 16 38.66 30.18 33.63
CA THR A 16 39.91 30.32 32.85
C THR A 16 39.79 29.65 31.48
N ASP A 17 39.91 30.49 30.45
CA ASP A 17 40.20 30.14 29.06
C ASP A 17 41.54 29.39 28.96
N GLU A 18 41.65 28.39 28.07
CA GLU A 18 42.68 28.33 27.01
C GLU A 18 42.55 27.08 26.10
N LEU A 19 42.17 27.36 24.85
CA LEU A 19 42.75 26.92 23.56
C LEU A 19 43.03 25.44 23.22
N ALA A 20 42.21 24.97 22.26
CA ALA A 20 42.56 24.25 21.01
C ALA A 20 42.61 22.70 21.02
N PRO A 21 42.57 22.03 19.84
CA PRO A 21 41.50 22.08 18.84
C PRO A 21 41.02 20.64 18.53
N ALA A 22 39.72 20.37 18.59
CA ALA A 22 39.18 19.07 18.17
C ALA A 22 38.34 19.23 16.91
N SER A 23 38.82 18.54 15.88
CA SER A 23 38.19 18.18 14.62
C SER A 23 36.66 18.34 14.56
N LYS A 24 36.23 19.02 13.50
CA LYS A 24 34.87 18.95 12.96
C LYS A 24 34.51 17.48 12.66
N GLU A 25 33.92 16.80 13.63
CA GLU A 25 33.05 15.67 13.33
C GLU A 25 31.73 16.25 12.82
N CYS A 26 31.53 16.09 11.52
CA CYS A 26 30.27 16.32 10.86
C CYS A 26 29.26 15.35 11.47
N THR A 27 28.53 15.80 12.48
CA THR A 27 27.36 15.09 13.01
C THR A 27 26.37 14.97 11.87
N ILE A 28 26.26 13.76 11.32
CA ILE A 28 25.32 13.40 10.27
C ILE A 28 23.92 13.55 10.85
N PHE A 29 23.31 14.70 10.59
CA PHE A 29 21.89 14.91 10.82
C PHE A 29 21.12 14.05 9.82
N GLY A 30 20.48 13.00 10.33
CA GLY A 30 19.40 12.32 9.64
C GLY A 30 18.32 13.33 9.24
N ARG A 31 18.06 13.42 7.93
CA ARG A 31 17.01 14.19 7.24
C ARG A 31 17.05 13.72 5.78
N LEU A 32 15.99 13.25 5.14
CA LEU A 32 14.64 13.79 5.12
C LEU A 32 13.63 12.67 4.78
N LYS A 33 12.70 12.40 5.72
CA LYS A 33 11.35 11.93 5.41
C LYS A 33 10.71 13.00 4.53
N ARG A 34 10.26 12.68 3.32
CA ARG A 34 9.29 13.51 2.61
C ARG A 34 8.08 12.65 2.31
N VAL A 35 7.24 12.49 3.33
CA VAL A 35 5.79 12.35 3.13
C VAL A 35 5.36 13.61 2.38
N LYS A 36 5.45 13.57 1.05
CA LYS A 36 4.85 14.58 0.19
C LYS A 36 3.39 14.15 0.09
N THR A 37 2.59 14.46 1.10
CA THR A 37 1.16 14.70 0.88
C THR A 37 1.09 15.90 -0.05
N LYS A 38 1.09 15.63 -1.35
CA LYS A 38 1.14 16.65 -2.39
C LYS A 38 -0.28 17.21 -2.51
N LEU A 39 -0.60 18.16 -1.63
CA LEU A 39 -1.77 19.01 -1.81
C LEU A 39 -1.55 19.82 -3.10
N ASN A 40 -2.30 19.46 -4.14
CA ASN A 40 -2.55 20.20 -5.38
C ASN A 40 -1.54 21.30 -5.76
N SER A 41 -0.42 20.93 -6.38
CA SER A 41 0.34 21.85 -7.23
C SER A 41 0.23 21.39 -8.68
N ARG A 42 -0.65 22.07 -9.43
CA ARG A 42 -0.87 21.91 -10.87
C ARG A 42 0.45 21.99 -11.63
N PHE A 43 0.72 21.02 -12.50
CA PHE A 43 1.64 21.20 -13.63
C PHE A 43 0.97 20.64 -14.88
N LEU A 44 0.78 21.53 -15.85
CA LEU A 44 0.31 21.28 -17.21
C LEU A 44 1.50 20.87 -18.12
N PRO A 45 1.24 20.31 -19.31
CA PRO A 45 2.06 19.27 -19.93
C PRO A 45 3.19 19.83 -20.81
N TYR A 46 4.24 19.03 -20.99
CA TYR A 46 5.23 19.27 -22.05
C TYR A 46 4.70 18.76 -23.40
N PRO A 47 4.84 19.53 -24.50
CA PRO A 47 4.51 19.09 -25.84
C PRO A 47 5.67 18.34 -26.50
N ASN A 48 5.28 17.48 -27.45
CA ASN A 48 6.08 16.71 -28.39
C ASN A 48 7.34 17.42 -28.91
N LEU A 49 8.50 16.75 -28.81
CA LEU A 49 9.67 16.98 -29.68
C LEU A 49 10.21 15.65 -30.19
N LEU A 50 9.55 15.13 -31.23
CA LEU A 50 10.12 14.16 -32.16
C LEU A 50 10.25 14.83 -33.52
N HIS A 51 11.44 15.32 -33.88
CA HIS A 51 11.95 15.23 -35.25
C HIS A 51 13.41 15.70 -35.40
N LEU A 52 14.13 14.97 -36.26
CA LEU A 52 15.45 15.25 -36.90
C LEU A 52 16.68 14.94 -36.02
N SER A 53 17.68 14.16 -36.45
CA SER A 53 18.16 13.90 -37.81
C SER A 53 19.04 12.66 -37.90
N THR A 54 18.85 11.87 -38.96
CA THR A 54 19.84 10.99 -39.57
C THR A 54 20.86 11.82 -40.35
N GLN A 55 22.17 11.66 -40.08
CA GLN A 55 23.20 11.88 -41.11
C GLN A 55 24.53 11.18 -40.79
N ARG A 56 24.92 10.23 -41.65
CA ARG A 56 26.28 9.69 -41.78
C ARG A 56 27.18 10.71 -42.48
N ARG A 57 28.43 10.90 -42.03
CA ARG A 57 29.64 10.95 -42.88
C ARG A 57 30.91 10.60 -42.09
N ARG A 58 31.81 9.88 -42.77
CA ARG A 58 33.20 9.57 -42.42
C ARG A 58 34.11 10.81 -42.56
N GLY A 59 35.20 10.85 -41.81
CA GLY A 59 36.39 11.67 -42.12
C GLY A 59 37.35 11.86 -40.94
N LEU A 60 38.59 11.37 -41.08
CA LEU A 60 39.72 11.54 -40.18
C LEU A 60 40.06 13.02 -39.89
N THR A 61 40.47 13.36 -38.66
CA THR A 61 41.86 13.77 -38.30
C THR A 61 41.94 14.17 -36.83
N SER A 62 43.09 13.87 -36.22
CA SER A 62 43.41 14.13 -34.81
C SER A 62 43.69 15.61 -34.56
N ALA A 63 43.05 16.16 -33.55
CA ALA A 63 43.58 17.27 -32.79
C ALA A 63 43.10 17.11 -31.35
N ILE A 64 44.06 17.01 -30.44
CA ILE A 64 43.87 17.03 -28.98
C ILE A 64 43.41 18.43 -28.59
N PRO A 65 42.30 18.59 -27.85
CA PRO A 65 42.08 19.79 -27.06
C PRO A 65 42.09 19.46 -25.57
N GLU A 66 42.79 20.31 -24.82
CA GLU A 66 42.83 20.37 -23.36
C GLU A 66 41.45 20.21 -22.69
N PRO A 67 41.39 19.63 -21.48
CA PRO A 67 40.14 19.50 -20.75
C PRO A 67 39.72 20.88 -20.22
N ARG A 68 38.85 21.56 -20.96
CA ARG A 68 38.03 22.64 -20.41
C ARG A 68 37.07 22.02 -19.39
N HIS A 69 37.26 22.40 -18.13
CA HIS A 69 36.29 22.18 -17.05
C HIS A 69 34.90 22.65 -17.50
N VAL A 70 34.05 21.71 -17.89
CA VAL A 70 32.63 21.97 -18.14
C VAL A 70 31.98 22.22 -16.79
N GLY A 71 31.59 23.47 -16.58
CA GLY A 71 30.82 23.90 -15.43
C GLY A 71 29.50 23.14 -15.32
N ARG A 72 29.27 22.62 -14.10
CA ARG A 72 27.97 22.35 -13.45
C ARG A 72 26.75 22.24 -14.36
N LYS A 73 26.41 21.01 -14.75
CA LYS A 73 25.02 20.59 -15.02
C LYS A 73 24.34 20.07 -13.74
N SER A 74 24.42 20.81 -12.63
CA SER A 74 23.96 20.34 -11.31
C SER A 74 22.74 21.09 -10.78
N SER A 75 21.76 21.44 -11.62
CA SER A 75 20.65 22.31 -11.17
C SER A 75 19.23 21.83 -11.46
N LEU A 76 19.03 20.55 -11.82
CA LEU A 76 17.67 19.97 -11.83
C LEU A 76 17.61 18.65 -11.05
N GLU A 77 18.57 17.75 -11.26
CA GLU A 77 18.66 16.47 -10.52
C GLU A 77 18.85 16.70 -9.02
N THR A 78 19.78 17.58 -8.63
CA THR A 78 20.04 17.93 -7.22
C THR A 78 18.85 18.67 -6.58
N ALA A 79 18.08 19.44 -7.37
CA ALA A 79 16.93 20.20 -6.89
C ALA A 79 15.67 19.34 -6.72
N LEU A 80 15.53 18.28 -7.52
CA LEU A 80 14.41 17.35 -7.45
C LEU A 80 14.65 16.18 -6.49
N PHE A 81 15.89 15.73 -6.32
CA PHE A 81 16.19 14.41 -5.74
C PHE A 81 17.24 14.40 -4.62
N GLY A 82 17.78 15.56 -4.20
CA GLY A 82 18.88 15.59 -3.22
C GLY A 82 20.22 15.17 -3.83
N ASP A 83 21.24 14.95 -2.99
CA ASP A 83 22.56 14.50 -3.44
C ASP A 83 22.49 13.00 -3.80
N PRO A 84 22.63 12.60 -5.09
CA PRO A 84 22.55 11.20 -5.50
C PRO A 84 23.66 10.32 -4.89
N GLN A 85 24.67 10.91 -4.25
CA GLN A 85 25.65 10.15 -3.44
C GLN A 85 25.10 9.62 -2.12
N ILE A 86 23.88 10.01 -1.72
CA ILE A 86 23.23 9.54 -0.49
C ILE A 86 22.59 8.15 -0.67
N LEU A 87 22.23 7.78 -1.90
CA LEU A 87 21.62 6.48 -2.18
C LEU A 87 22.71 5.43 -2.35
N GLN A 88 22.65 4.39 -1.51
CA GLN A 88 23.54 3.25 -1.64
C GLN A 88 23.17 2.49 -2.93
N PRO A 89 24.16 2.04 -3.73
CA PRO A 89 23.90 1.12 -4.83
C PRO A 89 23.05 -0.06 -4.33
N ASP A 90 22.06 -0.46 -5.13
CA ASP A 90 21.13 -1.55 -4.81
C ASP A 90 20.13 -1.32 -3.66
N GLN A 91 20.03 -0.10 -3.13
CA GLN A 91 19.00 0.23 -2.14
C GLN A 91 17.59 0.04 -2.74
N ILE A 92 16.71 -0.64 -2.01
CA ILE A 92 15.32 -0.83 -2.42
C ILE A 92 14.55 0.48 -2.22
N ILE A 93 13.76 0.85 -3.24
CA ILE A 93 12.95 2.06 -3.22
C ILE A 93 11.50 1.65 -3.44
N TRP A 94 10.64 1.90 -2.46
CA TRP A 94 9.23 1.54 -2.52
C TRP A 94 8.40 2.69 -3.06
N PHE A 95 7.58 2.39 -4.06
CA PHE A 95 6.48 3.23 -4.48
C PHE A 95 5.18 2.51 -4.14
N VAL A 96 4.40 3.12 -3.25
CA VAL A 96 3.17 2.53 -2.72
C VAL A 96 2.02 3.46 -3.04
N LEU A 97 1.08 3.02 -3.88
CA LEU A 97 -0.17 3.72 -4.14
C LEU A 97 -1.32 2.98 -3.44
N VAL A 98 -2.05 3.69 -2.57
CA VAL A 98 -3.31 3.19 -2.02
C VAL A 98 -4.47 4.01 -2.58
N VAL A 99 -5.45 3.32 -3.16
CA VAL A 99 -6.71 3.88 -3.62
C VAL A 99 -7.82 3.32 -2.75
N ALA A 100 -8.54 4.18 -2.04
CA ALA A 100 -9.59 3.79 -1.11
C ALA A 100 -10.87 4.57 -1.36
N VAL A 101 -11.97 3.90 -1.66
CA VAL A 101 -13.24 4.59 -1.94
C VAL A 101 -14.34 4.09 -1.02
N ASP A 102 -14.78 4.98 -0.12
CA ASP A 102 -16.08 4.86 0.52
C ASP A 102 -17.17 5.13 -0.52
N TYR A 103 -17.82 4.07 -1.00
CA TYR A 103 -19.00 4.14 -1.84
C TYR A 103 -20.21 3.66 -1.01
N LEU A 104 -21.25 4.49 -0.91
CA LEU A 104 -22.48 4.20 -0.14
C LEU A 104 -22.29 4.02 1.39
N GLY A 105 -21.29 4.67 1.99
CA GLY A 105 -21.09 4.70 3.44
C GLY A 105 -20.24 3.55 3.99
N LEU A 106 -19.44 2.93 3.13
CA LEU A 106 -18.39 1.96 3.43
C LEU A 106 -17.25 2.63 4.18
N GLN A 107 -17.17 2.42 5.49
CA GLN A 107 -16.10 3.00 6.31
C GLN A 107 -14.77 2.25 6.19
N ASP A 108 -14.78 1.00 5.74
CA ASP A 108 -13.62 0.11 5.70
C ASP A 108 -12.50 0.55 4.73
N PRO A 109 -12.75 0.96 3.48
CA PRO A 109 -11.68 1.39 2.57
C PRO A 109 -10.83 2.54 3.11
N GLU A 110 -11.46 3.62 3.60
CA GLU A 110 -10.72 4.78 4.11
C GLU A 110 -10.05 4.51 5.46
N HIS A 111 -10.66 3.65 6.28
CA HIS A 111 -10.05 3.17 7.52
C HIS A 111 -8.78 2.36 7.23
N ASP A 112 -8.85 1.46 6.25
CA ASP A 112 -7.70 0.66 5.78
C ASP A 112 -6.60 1.53 5.18
N LEU A 113 -6.95 2.64 4.52
CA LEU A 113 -5.98 3.63 4.06
C LEU A 113 -5.24 4.32 5.22
N GLU A 114 -5.94 4.75 6.26
CA GLU A 114 -5.29 5.37 7.43
C GLU A 114 -4.46 4.36 8.23
N PHE A 115 -4.85 3.08 8.22
CA PHE A 115 -4.00 1.99 8.68
C PHE A 115 -2.68 1.92 7.88
N TRP A 116 -2.74 1.89 6.55
CA TRP A 116 -1.54 1.84 5.70
C TRP A 116 -0.60 3.01 5.97
N LYS A 117 -1.15 4.21 6.12
CA LYS A 117 -0.38 5.40 6.46
C LYS A 117 0.34 5.23 7.79
N THR A 118 -0.35 4.76 8.81
CA THR A 118 0.23 4.52 10.14
C THR A 118 1.33 3.46 10.11
N MET A 119 1.08 2.35 9.41
CA MET A 119 2.05 1.25 9.26
C MET A 119 3.33 1.69 8.53
N LEU A 120 3.18 2.42 7.41
CA LEU A 120 4.32 2.88 6.62
C LEU A 120 5.07 4.04 7.27
N ASP A 121 4.47 4.70 8.27
CA ASP A 121 5.11 5.74 9.07
C ASP A 121 5.91 5.20 10.27
N ASP A 122 5.89 3.88 10.54
CA ASP A 122 6.59 3.24 11.66
C ASP A 122 8.09 3.59 11.66
N PRO A 123 8.65 4.07 12.80
CA PRO A 123 10.06 4.43 12.89
C PRO A 123 11.05 3.35 12.49
N ILE A 124 10.71 2.06 12.59
CA ILE A 124 11.60 0.98 12.16
C ILE A 124 11.83 0.98 10.65
N LEU A 125 10.92 1.57 9.88
CA LEU A 125 11.03 1.71 8.43
C LEU A 125 11.79 2.98 8.01
N ASN A 126 12.35 3.76 8.95
CA ASN A 126 13.10 4.98 8.63
C ASN A 126 14.37 4.73 7.78
N SER A 127 14.89 3.49 7.74
CA SER A 127 15.98 3.10 6.83
C SER A 127 15.51 2.81 5.41
N GLU A 128 14.21 2.63 5.20
CA GLU A 128 13.60 2.39 3.91
C GLU A 128 13.30 3.70 3.19
N ILE A 129 13.28 3.65 1.85
CA ILE A 129 12.86 4.77 1.02
C ILE A 129 11.48 4.45 0.49
N ILE A 130 10.45 5.08 1.08
CA ILE A 130 9.05 4.82 0.75
C ILE A 130 8.40 6.10 0.22
N TYR A 131 7.90 6.03 -1.01
CA TYR A 131 7.06 7.02 -1.65
C TYR A 131 5.61 6.55 -1.55
N PHE A 132 4.90 7.06 -0.55
CA PHE A 132 3.49 6.74 -0.32
C PHE A 132 2.57 7.76 -1.00
N ILE A 133 1.69 7.28 -1.86
CA ILE A 133 0.66 8.03 -2.57
C ILE A 133 -0.69 7.51 -2.11
N LYS A 134 -1.61 8.43 -1.80
CA LYS A 134 -2.97 8.11 -1.41
C LYS A 134 -3.97 8.80 -2.31
N LEU A 135 -5.02 8.09 -2.70
CA LEU A 135 -6.20 8.61 -3.36
C LEU A 135 -7.43 8.11 -2.59
N ALA A 136 -8.29 9.01 -2.15
CA ALA A 136 -9.48 8.67 -1.38
C ALA A 136 -10.71 9.46 -1.80
N GLY A 137 -11.90 8.89 -1.56
CA GLY A 137 -13.19 9.53 -1.80
C GLY A 137 -13.29 10.17 -3.19
N GLU A 138 -13.60 11.47 -3.25
CA GLU A 138 -13.77 12.22 -4.51
C GLU A 138 -12.49 12.36 -5.33
N GLU A 139 -11.31 12.20 -4.73
CA GLU A 139 -10.04 12.30 -5.44
C GLU A 139 -9.70 11.01 -6.21
N ALA A 140 -10.31 9.87 -5.85
CA ALA A 140 -10.08 8.58 -6.48
C ALA A 140 -10.86 8.42 -7.81
N THR A 141 -10.68 9.36 -8.74
CA THR A 141 -11.27 9.28 -10.08
C THR A 141 -10.39 8.44 -11.01
N PRO A 142 -10.93 7.86 -12.11
CA PRO A 142 -10.11 7.14 -13.09
C PRO A 142 -8.94 7.97 -13.62
N GLU A 143 -9.18 9.26 -13.86
CA GLU A 143 -8.18 10.19 -14.37
C GLU A 143 -7.04 10.41 -13.37
N ASN A 144 -7.36 10.54 -12.08
CA ASN A 144 -6.37 10.69 -11.02
C ASN A 144 -5.61 9.39 -10.75
N ILE A 145 -6.30 8.24 -10.74
CA ILE A 145 -5.65 6.92 -10.60
C ILE A 145 -4.64 6.72 -11.73
N ARG A 146 -5.06 6.94 -12.99
CA ARG A 146 -4.17 6.87 -14.15
C ARG A 146 -2.98 7.83 -14.02
N LYS A 147 -3.23 9.07 -13.61
CA LYS A 147 -2.20 10.10 -13.44
C LYS A 147 -1.17 9.71 -12.38
N GLU A 148 -1.60 9.22 -11.22
CA GLU A 148 -0.68 8.83 -10.16
C GLU A 148 0.08 7.54 -10.51
N LEU A 149 -0.56 6.59 -11.22
CA LEU A 149 0.14 5.44 -11.80
C LEU A 149 1.25 5.89 -12.77
N ALA A 150 0.96 6.82 -13.67
CA ALA A 150 1.93 7.37 -14.61
C ALA A 150 3.09 8.07 -13.89
N GLN A 151 2.79 8.91 -12.90
CA GLN A 151 3.79 9.62 -12.11
C GLN A 151 4.70 8.64 -11.35
N MET A 152 4.11 7.66 -10.67
CA MET A 152 4.85 6.58 -10.00
C MET A 152 5.77 5.84 -10.97
N TYR A 153 5.27 5.52 -12.17
CA TYR A 153 6.03 4.82 -13.19
C TYR A 153 7.23 5.65 -13.68
N HIS A 154 7.04 6.94 -13.96
CA HIS A 154 8.13 7.84 -14.37
C HIS A 154 9.17 8.06 -13.26
N ASP A 155 8.73 8.30 -12.03
CA ASP A 155 9.63 8.52 -10.89
C ASP A 155 10.46 7.27 -10.59
N SER A 156 9.85 6.10 -10.71
CA SER A 156 10.56 4.84 -10.54
C SER A 156 11.68 4.65 -11.57
N GLU A 157 11.53 5.14 -12.79
CA GLU A 157 12.59 5.04 -13.80
C GLU A 157 13.74 5.99 -13.55
N ALA A 158 13.42 7.22 -13.14
CA ALA A 158 14.45 8.18 -12.74
C ALA A 158 15.32 7.59 -11.62
N LEU A 159 14.71 6.86 -10.69
CA LEU A 159 15.42 6.23 -9.56
C LEU A 159 15.97 4.84 -9.86
N GLY A 160 15.58 4.21 -10.97
CA GLY A 160 16.08 2.89 -11.37
C GLY A 160 17.58 2.86 -11.69
N LYS A 161 18.22 4.02 -11.89
CA LYS A 161 19.66 4.15 -12.11
C LYS A 161 20.49 4.15 -10.83
N VAL A 162 19.85 4.43 -9.70
CA VAL A 162 20.51 4.65 -8.39
C VAL A 162 20.06 3.65 -7.33
N GLY A 163 18.94 2.95 -7.55
CA GLY A 163 18.44 1.92 -6.66
C GLY A 163 17.58 0.88 -7.39
N ARG A 164 16.82 0.10 -6.61
CA ARG A 164 15.93 -0.96 -7.07
C ARG A 164 14.47 -0.61 -6.72
N PRO A 165 13.74 0.05 -7.65
CA PRO A 165 12.36 0.45 -7.43
C PRO A 165 11.40 -0.74 -7.45
N ASN A 166 10.56 -0.82 -6.42
CA ASN A 166 9.44 -1.75 -6.29
C ASN A 166 8.13 -0.96 -6.29
N LEU A 167 7.17 -1.37 -7.12
CA LEU A 167 5.87 -0.71 -7.28
C LEU A 167 4.77 -1.61 -6.74
N PHE A 168 4.06 -1.12 -5.73
CA PHE A 168 2.93 -1.80 -5.12
C PHE A 168 1.71 -0.88 -5.14
N VAL A 169 0.58 -1.40 -5.62
CA VAL A 169 -0.69 -0.69 -5.66
C VAL A 169 -1.73 -1.51 -4.92
N TYR A 170 -2.41 -0.89 -3.99
CA TYR A 170 -3.52 -1.48 -3.27
C TYR A 170 -4.79 -0.66 -3.56
N LEU A 171 -5.82 -1.34 -4.05
CA LEU A 171 -7.12 -0.76 -4.36
C LEU A 171 -8.17 -1.41 -3.47
N THR A 172 -8.91 -0.62 -2.71
CA THR A 172 -9.96 -1.10 -1.78
C THR A 172 -11.25 -0.30 -1.94
N GLY A 173 -12.38 -1.01 -1.96
CA GLY A 173 -13.69 -0.42 -2.19
C GLY A 173 -14.79 -1.43 -2.47
N GLU A 174 -15.94 -0.92 -2.91
CA GLU A 174 -17.06 -1.77 -3.36
C GLU A 174 -16.77 -2.35 -4.74
N GLY A 175 -17.19 -3.61 -4.95
CA GLY A 175 -17.20 -4.22 -6.29
C GLY A 175 -18.59 -4.15 -6.90
N ASP A 176 -18.69 -3.86 -8.19
CA ASP A 176 -19.96 -3.92 -8.93
C ASP A 176 -20.29 -5.32 -9.46
N ASP A 177 -21.42 -5.44 -10.17
CA ASP A 177 -21.90 -6.65 -10.82
C ASP A 177 -21.02 -7.14 -11.99
N GLN A 178 -19.98 -6.38 -12.35
CA GLN A 178 -18.98 -6.71 -13.36
C GLN A 178 -17.59 -6.94 -12.74
N ASN A 179 -17.52 -7.08 -11.41
CA ASN A 179 -16.27 -7.21 -10.64
C ASN A 179 -15.30 -6.02 -10.84
N ARG A 180 -15.83 -4.81 -11.07
CA ARG A 180 -15.07 -3.56 -11.15
C ARG A 180 -15.15 -2.83 -9.81
N MET A 181 -14.11 -2.08 -9.46
CA MET A 181 -14.15 -1.26 -8.26
C MET A 181 -15.01 -0.01 -8.52
N CYS A 182 -16.06 0.17 -7.72
CA CYS A 182 -16.92 1.34 -7.75
C CYS A 182 -16.14 2.59 -7.29
N LEU A 183 -16.36 3.69 -8.00
CA LEU A 183 -15.87 5.02 -7.69
C LEU A 183 -17.05 5.97 -7.48
N LEU A 184 -16.81 7.14 -6.89
CA LEU A 184 -17.88 8.14 -6.74
C LEU A 184 -18.37 8.67 -8.09
N GLY A 185 -19.62 9.15 -8.11
CA GLY A 185 -20.25 9.69 -9.32
C GLY A 185 -20.66 8.64 -10.35
N GLY A 186 -20.92 7.40 -9.93
CA GLY A 186 -21.36 6.31 -10.82
C GLY A 186 -20.28 5.81 -11.77
N LYS A 187 -19.01 6.13 -11.49
CA LYS A 187 -17.86 5.63 -12.24
C LYS A 187 -17.37 4.31 -11.63
N SER A 188 -16.60 3.54 -12.39
CA SER A 188 -15.88 2.38 -11.88
C SER A 188 -14.56 2.20 -12.62
N VAL A 189 -13.66 1.40 -12.06
CA VAL A 189 -12.39 1.02 -12.69
C VAL A 189 -12.29 -0.50 -12.75
N SER A 190 -11.94 -1.01 -13.93
CA SER A 190 -11.77 -2.44 -14.16
C SER A 190 -10.30 -2.86 -14.24
N GLU A 191 -10.06 -4.16 -14.10
CA GLU A 191 -8.74 -4.76 -14.27
C GLU A 191 -8.19 -4.51 -15.69
N GLU A 192 -9.05 -4.63 -16.72
CA GLU A 192 -8.72 -4.36 -18.13
C GLU A 192 -8.28 -2.91 -18.33
N GLU A 193 -8.94 -1.97 -17.65
CA GLU A 193 -8.64 -0.55 -17.79
C GLU A 193 -7.27 -0.21 -17.17
N ILE A 194 -6.96 -0.77 -15.99
CA ILE A 194 -5.66 -0.61 -15.34
C ILE A 194 -4.55 -1.26 -16.17
N ASP A 195 -4.75 -2.48 -16.67
CA ASP A 195 -3.78 -3.17 -17.53
C ASP A 195 -3.48 -2.37 -18.80
N ARG A 196 -4.53 -1.82 -19.43
CA ARG A 196 -4.40 -0.95 -20.60
C ARG A 196 -3.58 0.29 -20.28
N TRP A 197 -3.87 1.01 -19.19
CA TRP A 197 -3.10 2.20 -18.81
C TRP A 197 -1.62 1.88 -18.58
N LEU A 198 -1.32 0.80 -17.87
CA LEU A 198 0.06 0.38 -17.61
C LEU A 198 0.79 -0.05 -18.89
N THR A 199 0.09 -0.70 -19.82
CA THR A 199 0.63 -1.11 -21.12
C THR A 199 0.88 0.08 -22.04
N GLU A 200 -0.02 1.06 -22.05
CA GLU A 200 0.18 2.35 -22.74
C GLU A 200 1.43 3.06 -22.19
N LEU A 201 1.55 3.18 -20.86
CA LEU A 201 2.70 3.81 -20.21
C LEU A 201 4.02 3.10 -20.53
N ARG A 202 4.04 1.76 -20.55
CA ARG A 202 5.21 0.97 -20.95
C ARG A 202 5.64 1.24 -22.38
N THR A 203 4.67 1.34 -23.28
CA THR A 203 4.92 1.61 -24.70
C THR A 203 5.48 3.02 -24.88
N GLU A 204 4.89 4.01 -24.20
CA GLU A 204 5.33 5.41 -24.24
C GLU A 204 6.73 5.60 -23.64
N CYS A 205 7.04 4.90 -22.55
CA CYS A 205 8.29 5.08 -21.82
C CYS A 205 9.45 4.22 -22.35
N GLY A 206 9.16 3.13 -23.07
CA GLY A 206 10.18 2.23 -23.61
C GLY A 206 10.85 1.30 -22.58
N TYR A 207 10.30 1.18 -21.37
CA TYR A 207 10.75 0.23 -20.35
C TYR A 207 9.56 -0.46 -19.66
N ALA A 208 9.79 -1.69 -19.18
CA ALA A 208 8.81 -2.51 -18.49
C ALA A 208 9.25 -2.80 -17.06
N ARG A 209 8.71 -2.04 -16.10
CA ARG A 209 8.95 -2.24 -14.67
C ARG A 209 7.88 -3.16 -14.08
N PRO A 210 8.28 -4.16 -13.28
CA PRO A 210 7.34 -4.98 -12.55
C PRO A 210 6.50 -4.15 -11.57
N ILE A 211 5.21 -4.45 -11.50
CA ILE A 211 4.25 -3.82 -10.59
C ILE A 211 3.32 -4.89 -10.04
N THR A 212 3.04 -4.82 -8.75
CA THR A 212 2.04 -5.67 -8.09
C THR A 212 0.81 -4.84 -7.77
N LEU A 213 -0.35 -5.35 -8.17
CA LEU A 213 -1.67 -4.83 -7.87
C LEU A 213 -2.36 -5.78 -6.90
N ALA A 214 -2.88 -5.26 -5.80
CA ALA A 214 -3.76 -5.96 -4.88
C ALA A 214 -5.13 -5.28 -4.91
N LEU A 215 -6.14 -6.00 -5.39
CA LEU A 215 -7.50 -5.52 -5.54
C LEU A 215 -8.39 -6.16 -4.46
N ASP A 216 -8.86 -5.34 -3.54
CA ASP A 216 -9.64 -5.75 -2.38
C ASP A 216 -11.08 -5.26 -2.51
N ILE A 217 -11.86 -6.01 -3.28
CA ILE A 217 -13.28 -5.74 -3.56
C ILE A 217 -14.04 -7.07 -3.59
N CYS A 218 -15.36 -7.04 -3.42
CA CYS A 218 -16.16 -8.21 -3.74
C CYS A 218 -16.27 -8.44 -5.24
N ARG A 219 -16.42 -9.71 -5.62
CA ARG A 219 -16.46 -10.13 -7.01
C ARG A 219 -17.67 -11.00 -7.25
N SER A 220 -18.85 -10.45 -7.05
CA SER A 220 -20.13 -11.19 -7.09
C SER A 220 -20.39 -11.93 -8.39
N ASN A 221 -19.81 -11.49 -9.51
CA ASN A 221 -20.03 -12.12 -10.80
C ASN A 221 -19.06 -13.29 -11.01
N LYS A 222 -19.56 -14.50 -10.73
CA LYS A 222 -18.83 -15.77 -10.95
C LYS A 222 -18.51 -16.05 -12.43
N ASP A 223 -19.32 -15.51 -13.34
CA ASP A 223 -19.25 -15.79 -14.78
C ASP A 223 -18.32 -14.82 -15.51
N LYS A 224 -17.92 -13.72 -14.85
CA LYS A 224 -16.95 -12.75 -15.37
C LYS A 224 -15.53 -13.27 -15.12
N PRO A 225 -14.82 -13.76 -16.16
CA PRO A 225 -13.45 -14.23 -15.99
C PRO A 225 -12.54 -13.04 -15.65
N GLY A 226 -11.49 -13.32 -14.89
CA GLY A 226 -10.43 -12.35 -14.64
C GLY A 226 -9.68 -11.98 -15.91
N THR A 227 -9.22 -10.73 -16.00
CA THR A 227 -8.40 -10.27 -17.12
C THR A 227 -7.00 -10.88 -17.05
N LYS A 228 -6.50 -11.41 -18.17
CA LYS A 228 -5.09 -11.80 -18.27
C LYS A 228 -4.23 -10.53 -18.32
N MET A 229 -3.45 -10.31 -17.26
CA MET A 229 -2.57 -9.15 -17.16
C MET A 229 -1.37 -9.27 -18.11
N SER A 230 -0.91 -8.13 -18.60
CA SER A 230 0.28 -8.00 -19.43
C SER A 230 1.55 -8.35 -18.63
N HIS A 231 2.56 -8.87 -19.32
CA HIS A 231 3.78 -9.39 -18.67
C HIS A 231 4.42 -8.37 -17.71
N GLY A 232 4.75 -8.79 -16.48
CA GLY A 232 5.29 -7.91 -15.44
C GLY A 232 4.24 -7.08 -14.69
N ILE A 233 2.94 -7.33 -14.88
CA ILE A 233 1.88 -6.86 -13.99
C ILE A 233 1.35 -8.09 -13.25
N ASP A 234 1.60 -8.14 -11.95
CA ASP A 234 1.05 -9.18 -11.08
C ASP A 234 -0.23 -8.64 -10.43
N LEU A 235 -1.33 -9.37 -10.55
CA LEU A 235 -2.61 -9.03 -9.91
C LEU A 235 -2.99 -10.10 -8.89
N ILE A 236 -3.39 -9.63 -7.71
CA ILE A 236 -3.98 -10.40 -6.63
C ILE A 236 -5.36 -9.82 -6.39
N CYS A 237 -6.40 -10.66 -6.37
CA CYS A 237 -7.70 -10.24 -5.84
C CYS A 237 -7.93 -10.87 -4.48
N SER A 238 -8.45 -10.10 -3.53
CA SER A 238 -8.72 -10.59 -2.17
C SER A 238 -9.82 -11.65 -2.10
N ALA A 239 -10.69 -11.69 -3.11
CA ALA A 239 -11.77 -12.65 -3.28
C ALA A 239 -11.75 -13.28 -4.69
N SER A 240 -12.25 -14.50 -4.80
CA SER A 240 -12.44 -15.18 -6.08
C SER A 240 -13.76 -14.75 -6.75
N PRO A 241 -13.94 -14.96 -8.06
CA PRO A 241 -15.22 -14.73 -8.71
C PRO A 241 -16.34 -15.52 -8.03
N GLY A 242 -17.47 -14.86 -7.77
CA GLY A 242 -18.59 -15.37 -6.99
C GLY A 242 -18.48 -15.17 -5.48
N GLU A 243 -17.36 -14.64 -4.98
CA GLU A 243 -17.14 -14.45 -3.54
C GLU A 243 -17.13 -12.97 -3.13
N GLN A 244 -17.20 -12.76 -1.82
CA GLN A 244 -17.17 -11.45 -1.20
C GLN A 244 -15.89 -11.25 -0.39
N ALA A 245 -15.20 -10.13 -0.59
CA ALA A 245 -14.25 -9.60 0.37
C ALA A 245 -14.95 -9.29 1.69
N LYS A 246 -14.36 -9.74 2.80
CA LYS A 246 -14.91 -9.62 4.15
C LYS A 246 -14.17 -8.56 4.95
N ALA A 247 -14.91 -7.92 5.84
CA ALA A 247 -14.38 -6.96 6.79
C ALA A 247 -14.86 -7.29 8.21
N ILE A 248 -14.01 -7.04 9.20
CA ILE A 248 -14.29 -7.24 10.62
C ILE A 248 -13.86 -6.00 11.40
N ARG A 249 -14.71 -5.56 12.33
CA ARG A 249 -14.41 -4.45 13.23
C ARG A 249 -14.27 -4.94 14.65
N PHE A 250 -13.21 -4.49 15.31
CA PHE A 250 -12.96 -4.79 16.71
C PHE A 250 -13.32 -3.56 17.57
N GLU A 251 -14.08 -3.75 18.64
CA GLU A 251 -14.54 -2.63 19.49
C GLU A 251 -13.38 -1.94 20.21
N SER A 252 -12.35 -2.72 20.54
CA SER A 252 -11.23 -2.30 21.38
C SER A 252 -10.11 -1.58 20.63
N ASP A 253 -10.11 -1.56 19.29
CA ASP A 253 -8.95 -1.04 18.55
C ASP A 253 -9.28 -0.47 17.16
N GLN A 254 -9.25 0.86 17.07
CA GLN A 254 -9.38 1.58 15.80
C GLN A 254 -8.06 1.64 15.00
N ALA A 255 -6.94 1.13 15.51
CA ALA A 255 -5.67 1.16 14.80
C ALA A 255 -5.46 -0.03 13.85
N LYS A 256 -6.38 -1.01 13.82
CA LYS A 256 -6.30 -2.18 12.95
C LYS A 256 -7.10 -1.98 11.66
N PRO A 257 -6.68 -2.58 10.52
CA PRO A 257 -7.49 -2.55 9.31
C PRO A 257 -8.75 -3.41 9.49
N TYR A 258 -9.82 -3.06 8.79
CA TYR A 258 -11.06 -3.80 8.79
C TYR A 258 -11.06 -4.94 7.76
N SER A 259 -10.38 -4.78 6.63
CA SER A 259 -10.27 -5.85 5.63
C SER A 259 -9.66 -7.12 6.24
N CYS A 260 -10.39 -8.24 6.16
CA CYS A 260 -9.90 -9.55 6.56
C CYS A 260 -8.70 -9.99 5.71
N PHE A 261 -8.65 -9.59 4.43
CA PHE A 261 -7.53 -9.88 3.56
C PHE A 261 -6.27 -9.13 4.00
N ILE A 262 -6.37 -7.83 4.33
CA ILE A 262 -5.23 -7.09 4.88
C ILE A 262 -4.77 -7.71 6.20
N LEU A 263 -5.69 -7.98 7.13
CA LEU A 263 -5.35 -8.60 8.42
C LEU A 263 -4.58 -9.92 8.22
N ALA A 264 -5.07 -10.79 7.33
CA ALA A 264 -4.42 -12.05 7.01
C ALA A 264 -3.05 -11.85 6.35
N PHE A 265 -2.94 -10.91 5.41
CA PHE A 265 -1.68 -10.54 4.75
C PHE A 265 -0.62 -10.06 5.76
N ILE A 266 -1.00 -9.15 6.66
CA ILE A 266 -0.10 -8.62 7.68
C ILE A 266 0.29 -9.72 8.68
N ALA A 267 -0.64 -10.56 9.13
CA ALA A 267 -0.33 -11.67 10.02
C ALA A 267 0.69 -12.63 9.36
N ALA A 268 0.44 -13.06 8.13
CA ALA A 268 1.37 -13.90 7.38
C ALA A 268 2.75 -13.24 7.18
N SER A 269 2.81 -11.91 7.12
CA SER A 269 4.06 -11.19 6.90
C SER A 269 5.10 -11.48 8.00
N VAL A 270 4.67 -11.71 9.24
CA VAL A 270 5.57 -12.01 10.37
C VAL A 270 6.29 -13.35 10.16
N GLY A 271 5.63 -14.35 9.57
CA GLY A 271 6.23 -15.63 9.18
C GLY A 271 7.08 -15.56 7.89
N SER A 272 6.91 -14.51 7.08
CA SER A 272 7.47 -14.42 5.72
C SER A 272 8.99 -14.40 5.64
N LEU A 273 9.71 -14.01 6.70
CA LEU A 273 11.18 -13.86 6.65
C LEU A 273 11.92 -15.18 6.33
N ALA A 274 11.33 -16.32 6.67
CA ALA A 274 11.87 -17.65 6.38
C ALA A 274 11.03 -18.46 5.38
N SER A 275 9.94 -17.87 4.87
CA SER A 275 8.92 -18.58 4.10
C SER A 275 9.21 -18.53 2.59
N THR A 276 8.68 -19.50 1.83
CA THR A 276 8.67 -19.42 0.36
C THR A 276 7.42 -18.67 -0.09
N SER A 277 7.35 -18.21 -1.35
CA SER A 277 6.14 -17.56 -1.87
C SER A 277 4.90 -18.48 -1.82
N VAL A 278 5.09 -19.79 -1.95
CA VAL A 278 4.01 -20.79 -1.84
C VAL A 278 3.52 -20.89 -0.40
N ASN A 279 4.43 -21.03 0.56
CA ASN A 279 4.07 -21.09 1.97
C ASN A 279 3.44 -19.78 2.44
N PHE A 280 3.92 -18.63 1.96
CA PHE A 280 3.35 -17.33 2.27
C PHE A 280 1.90 -17.20 1.81
N LYS A 281 1.54 -17.67 0.61
CA LYS A 281 0.13 -17.73 0.16
C LYS A 281 -0.71 -18.60 1.08
N ALA A 282 -0.21 -19.78 1.45
CA ALA A 282 -0.91 -20.70 2.33
C ALA A 282 -1.13 -20.11 3.73
N GLU A 283 -0.15 -19.37 4.26
CA GLU A 283 -0.29 -18.64 5.53
C GLU A 283 -1.36 -17.54 5.46
N ILE A 284 -1.43 -16.78 4.35
CA ILE A 284 -2.50 -15.79 4.14
C ILE A 284 -3.87 -16.49 4.12
N GLU A 285 -4.02 -17.57 3.35
CA GLU A 285 -5.27 -18.33 3.29
C GLU A 285 -5.66 -18.92 4.65
N GLN A 286 -4.69 -19.43 5.42
CA GLN A 286 -4.92 -19.94 6.76
C GLN A 286 -5.46 -18.84 7.69
N HIS A 287 -4.79 -17.69 7.74
CA HIS A 287 -5.23 -16.57 8.60
C HIS A 287 -6.56 -15.99 8.16
N LEU A 288 -6.82 -15.92 6.86
CA LEU A 288 -8.11 -15.48 6.33
C LEU A 288 -9.23 -16.44 6.75
N ASN A 289 -9.01 -17.75 6.63
CA ASN A 289 -9.97 -18.76 7.09
C ASN A 289 -10.23 -18.68 8.60
N GLN A 290 -9.22 -18.38 9.42
CA GLN A 290 -9.37 -18.15 10.85
C GLN A 290 -10.28 -16.94 11.14
N LEU A 291 -10.09 -15.83 10.43
CA LEU A 291 -10.91 -14.62 10.56
C LEU A 291 -12.36 -14.87 10.13
N ILE A 292 -12.58 -15.57 9.01
CA ILE A 292 -13.93 -15.93 8.53
C ILE A 292 -14.63 -16.86 9.53
N ALA A 293 -13.93 -17.87 10.05
CA ALA A 293 -14.47 -18.75 11.08
C ALA A 293 -14.86 -17.98 12.34
N LEU A 294 -14.07 -16.97 12.74
CA LEU A 294 -14.39 -16.08 13.84
C LEU A 294 -15.70 -15.32 13.58
N MET A 295 -15.88 -14.75 12.38
CA MET A 295 -17.12 -14.07 12.00
C MET A 295 -18.33 -15.00 12.06
N ASN A 296 -18.21 -16.21 11.50
CA ASN A 296 -19.30 -17.19 11.45
C ASN A 296 -19.66 -17.77 12.82
N SER A 297 -18.74 -17.71 13.78
CA SER A 297 -18.96 -18.19 15.15
C SER A 297 -19.58 -17.14 16.09
N ALA A 298 -19.67 -15.88 15.65
CA ALA A 298 -20.37 -14.86 16.42
C ALA A 298 -21.86 -15.25 16.51
N PRO A 299 -22.54 -15.06 17.65
CA PRO A 299 -23.97 -15.29 17.76
C PRO A 299 -24.71 -14.25 16.92
N SER A 300 -24.85 -14.51 15.62
CA SER A 300 -25.74 -13.75 14.75
C SER A 300 -27.13 -13.86 15.37
N LYS A 301 -27.74 -12.71 15.68
CA LYS A 301 -29.19 -12.65 15.87
C LYS A 301 -29.78 -13.29 14.62
N ARG A 302 -30.27 -14.52 14.71
CA ARG A 302 -31.05 -15.16 13.66
C ARG A 302 -32.28 -14.29 13.46
N ILE A 303 -32.20 -13.33 12.55
CA ILE A 303 -33.37 -12.76 11.91
C ILE A 303 -33.71 -13.81 10.86
N SER A 304 -34.76 -14.56 11.17
CA SER A 304 -35.50 -15.34 10.21
C SER A 304 -35.88 -14.44 9.04
N ASP A 305 -35.36 -14.72 7.85
CA ASP A 305 -36.14 -14.75 6.62
C ASP A 305 -35.30 -15.37 5.49
N GLY A 306 -35.62 -16.63 5.19
CA GLY A 306 -35.81 -17.08 3.81
C GLY A 306 -34.60 -17.40 2.92
N ASP A 307 -33.45 -16.75 3.04
CA ASP A 307 -32.31 -17.01 2.16
C ASP A 307 -31.19 -17.72 2.92
N ASP A 308 -31.05 -19.00 2.62
CA ASP A 308 -29.93 -19.86 3.00
C ASP A 308 -28.67 -19.39 2.24
N ASP A 309 -28.17 -18.20 2.58
CA ASP A 309 -26.87 -17.72 2.12
C ASP A 309 -25.83 -18.44 2.97
N GLY A 310 -25.50 -19.66 2.51
CA GLY A 310 -24.57 -20.56 3.16
C GLY A 310 -23.26 -19.87 3.52
N VAL A 311 -22.60 -20.39 4.55
CA VAL A 311 -21.26 -20.00 5.06
C VAL A 311 -20.43 -19.28 4.00
N SER A 312 -20.44 -17.94 4.02
CA SER A 312 -19.80 -17.17 2.95
C SER A 312 -18.28 -17.34 3.06
N SER A 313 -17.66 -17.94 2.04
CA SER A 313 -16.21 -18.06 1.92
C SER A 313 -15.59 -16.81 1.31
N GLN A 314 -14.29 -16.65 1.54
CA GLN A 314 -13.44 -15.72 0.81
C GLN A 314 -12.09 -16.41 0.58
N THR A 315 -11.72 -16.55 -0.69
CA THR A 315 -10.50 -17.19 -1.15
C THR A 315 -9.77 -16.21 -2.08
N PRO A 316 -8.52 -15.82 -1.79
CA PRO A 316 -7.81 -14.90 -2.66
C PRO A 316 -7.53 -15.55 -4.03
N ASP A 317 -7.68 -14.78 -5.09
CA ASP A 317 -7.40 -15.22 -6.45
C ASP A 317 -5.95 -14.87 -6.83
N TRP A 318 -5.12 -15.90 -6.81
CA TRP A 318 -3.70 -15.82 -7.16
C TRP A 318 -3.38 -16.11 -8.63
N SER A 319 -4.39 -16.43 -9.46
CA SER A 319 -4.20 -16.96 -10.81
C SER A 319 -3.41 -16.04 -11.74
N ARG A 320 -3.30 -14.76 -11.38
CA ARG A 320 -2.68 -13.68 -12.16
C ARG A 320 -1.46 -13.06 -11.46
N GLY A 321 -1.01 -13.65 -10.36
CA GLY A 321 0.24 -13.31 -9.68
C GLY A 321 1.33 -14.29 -10.07
N ASN A 322 1.99 -14.05 -11.20
CA ASN A 322 2.96 -14.98 -11.79
C ASN A 322 4.29 -14.98 -11.04
N HIS A 323 4.76 -13.82 -10.58
CA HIS A 323 6.06 -13.69 -9.93
C HIS A 323 6.01 -13.27 -8.46
N LEU A 324 5.03 -12.45 -8.05
CA LEU A 324 4.72 -12.06 -6.65
C LEU A 324 5.92 -11.67 -5.77
N SER A 325 7.07 -11.40 -6.38
CA SER A 325 8.31 -11.09 -5.69
C SER A 325 8.18 -9.75 -4.99
N THR A 326 7.63 -8.75 -5.68
CA THR A 326 7.34 -7.44 -5.10
C THR A 326 6.36 -7.55 -3.93
N PHE A 327 5.31 -8.37 -4.05
CA PHE A 327 4.36 -8.61 -2.95
C PHE A 327 5.04 -9.22 -1.71
N PHE A 328 5.90 -10.21 -1.93
CA PHE A 328 6.61 -10.90 -0.87
C PHE A 328 7.69 -10.02 -0.21
N GLU A 329 8.45 -9.25 -1.00
CA GLU A 329 9.41 -8.28 -0.47
C GLU A 329 8.70 -7.15 0.30
N PHE A 330 7.48 -6.78 -0.12
CA PHE A 330 6.66 -5.81 0.62
C PHE A 330 6.25 -6.37 1.98
N ALA A 331 5.84 -7.65 2.02
CA ALA A 331 5.55 -8.36 3.26
C ALA A 331 6.76 -8.39 4.21
N LYS A 332 7.97 -8.71 3.70
CA LYS A 332 9.20 -8.66 4.51
C LYS A 332 9.51 -7.26 5.04
N MET A 333 9.22 -6.23 4.26
CA MET A 333 9.45 -4.86 4.69
C MET A 333 8.57 -4.53 5.89
N ILE A 334 7.25 -4.77 5.79
CA ILE A 334 6.27 -4.40 6.81
C ILE A 334 6.25 -5.36 8.01
N SER A 335 6.74 -6.59 7.87
CA SER A 335 6.78 -7.57 8.97
C SER A 335 7.66 -7.15 10.15
N ARG A 336 8.59 -6.21 9.91
CA ARG A 336 9.46 -5.63 10.94
C ARG A 336 8.72 -4.64 11.84
N THR A 337 7.56 -4.13 11.41
CA THR A 337 6.81 -3.12 12.17
C THR A 337 6.22 -3.70 13.44
N ARG A 338 6.09 -2.87 14.48
CA ARG A 338 5.43 -3.30 15.73
C ARG A 338 3.97 -3.67 15.48
N ILE A 339 3.32 -2.91 14.59
CA ILE A 339 1.93 -3.10 14.18
C ILE A 339 1.72 -4.48 13.54
N ALA A 340 2.66 -4.96 12.71
CA ALA A 340 2.57 -6.29 12.14
C ALA A 340 2.58 -7.39 13.22
N GLN A 341 3.46 -7.27 14.22
CA GLN A 341 3.50 -8.20 15.35
C GLN A 341 2.20 -8.13 16.18
N GLU A 342 1.67 -6.94 16.44
CA GLU A 342 0.40 -6.76 17.15
C GLU A 342 -0.77 -7.41 16.41
N ILE A 343 -0.83 -7.30 15.09
CA ILE A 343 -1.86 -7.97 14.27
C ILE A 343 -1.65 -9.48 14.25
N TYR A 344 -0.42 -9.97 14.12
CA TYR A 344 -0.13 -11.40 14.17
C TYR A 344 -0.55 -12.01 15.52
N ASP A 345 -0.09 -11.40 16.61
CA ASP A 345 -0.44 -11.83 17.97
C ASP A 345 -1.95 -11.80 18.15
N PHE A 346 -2.63 -10.77 17.64
CA PHE A 346 -4.08 -10.71 17.66
C PHE A 346 -4.73 -11.88 16.92
N VAL A 347 -4.42 -12.08 15.64
CA VAL A 347 -5.04 -13.14 14.82
C VAL A 347 -4.79 -14.53 15.42
N VAL A 348 -3.58 -14.77 15.93
CA VAL A 348 -3.18 -16.06 16.53
C VAL A 348 -3.74 -16.26 17.94
N GLN A 349 -3.66 -15.24 18.81
CA GLN A 349 -4.17 -15.32 20.19
C GLN A 349 -5.69 -15.44 20.23
N TYR A 350 -6.42 -14.81 19.30
CA TYR A 350 -7.88 -14.99 19.24
C TYR A 350 -8.26 -16.44 18.93
N TYR A 351 -7.46 -17.13 18.11
CA TYR A 351 -7.72 -18.52 17.73
C TYR A 351 -7.30 -19.50 18.83
N THR A 352 -6.08 -19.34 19.37
CA THR A 352 -5.57 -20.19 20.47
C THR A 352 -6.27 -19.92 21.81
N GLY A 353 -6.73 -18.68 22.03
CA GLY A 353 -7.51 -18.26 23.17
C GLY A 353 -8.88 -18.93 23.26
N LYS A 354 -9.52 -19.26 22.13
CA LYS A 354 -10.80 -20.00 22.12
C LYS A 354 -10.67 -21.46 22.59
N GLU A 355 -9.49 -22.06 22.51
CA GLU A 355 -9.25 -23.39 23.09
C GLU A 355 -9.05 -23.33 24.61
N SER A 356 -8.68 -22.17 25.17
CA SER A 356 -8.35 -22.00 26.60
C SER A 356 -9.40 -21.21 27.40
N LEU A 357 -10.16 -20.33 26.75
CA LEU A 357 -11.35 -19.68 27.28
C LEU A 357 -12.52 -20.65 27.05
N GLY A 358 -12.88 -21.41 28.07
CA GLY A 358 -14.07 -22.26 28.05
C GLY A 358 -15.35 -21.51 27.61
N PRO A 359 -16.48 -22.21 27.45
CA PRO A 359 -17.70 -21.64 26.87
C PRO A 359 -18.19 -20.43 27.69
N GLY A 360 -17.86 -19.21 27.27
CA GLY A 360 -18.21 -17.98 27.98
C GLY A 360 -17.24 -16.81 27.85
N GLY A 361 -16.02 -17.00 27.36
CA GLY A 361 -15.10 -15.89 27.06
C GLY A 361 -15.46 -15.18 25.75
N THR A 362 -16.41 -14.26 25.76
CA THR A 362 -16.74 -13.46 24.58
C THR A 362 -15.74 -12.32 24.43
N ALA A 363 -14.80 -12.46 23.49
CA ALA A 363 -14.04 -11.31 23.03
C ALA A 363 -15.01 -10.29 22.41
N ASP A 364 -14.82 -9.01 22.72
CA ASP A 364 -15.70 -7.91 22.31
C ASP A 364 -15.37 -7.51 20.86
N TYR A 365 -15.95 -8.24 19.90
CA TYR A 365 -15.85 -7.93 18.48
C TYR A 365 -17.25 -7.92 17.86
N ARG A 366 -17.46 -7.05 16.89
CA ARG A 366 -18.68 -7.03 16.10
C ARG A 366 -18.29 -7.25 14.65
N PRO A 367 -18.75 -8.34 14.02
CA PRO A 367 -18.93 -8.30 12.57
C PRO A 367 -19.64 -6.98 12.26
N LEU A 368 -19.14 -6.22 11.28
CA LEU A 368 -19.86 -5.03 10.85
C LEU A 368 -21.28 -5.48 10.50
N PRO A 369 -22.33 -4.86 11.09
CA PRO A 369 -23.69 -5.38 10.96
C PRO A 369 -24.06 -5.53 9.49
N GLU A 370 -24.84 -6.56 9.18
CA GLU A 370 -25.37 -6.84 7.83
C GLU A 370 -26.04 -5.58 7.22
N ASN A 371 -26.58 -4.74 8.10
CA ASN A 371 -27.35 -3.53 7.80
C ASN A 371 -26.50 -2.23 7.79
N HIS A 372 -25.19 -2.29 8.06
CA HIS A 372 -24.26 -1.24 7.63
C HIS A 372 -24.00 -1.44 6.13
N THR A 373 -25.04 -1.33 5.30
CA THR A 373 -25.06 -1.37 3.82
C THR A 373 -24.21 -2.41 3.06
N THR A 374 -23.56 -3.39 3.72
CA THR A 374 -22.59 -4.30 3.07
C THR A 374 -22.95 -5.76 3.03
N GLN A 375 -24.07 -6.15 3.64
CA GLN A 375 -24.82 -7.33 3.21
C GLN A 375 -26.13 -6.89 2.55
N HIS A 376 -26.07 -5.99 1.56
CA HIS A 376 -26.88 -6.33 0.40
C HIS A 376 -26.40 -7.71 -0.04
N LEU A 377 -27.31 -8.64 -0.31
CA LEU A 377 -27.11 -9.63 -1.35
C LEU A 377 -26.34 -8.91 -2.47
N ARG A 378 -25.01 -9.06 -2.49
CA ARG A 378 -24.15 -8.39 -3.46
C ARG A 378 -24.45 -9.13 -4.76
N GLY A 379 -25.53 -8.73 -5.43
CA GLY A 379 -26.16 -9.48 -6.51
C GLY A 379 -27.48 -10.16 -6.08
N ALA A 380 -28.54 -9.77 -6.78
CA ALA A 380 -29.89 -10.35 -6.84
C ALA A 380 -30.98 -9.74 -5.93
N ASN A 381 -31.99 -9.21 -6.62
CA ASN A 381 -33.38 -8.94 -6.23
C ASN A 381 -33.71 -7.60 -5.55
N GLY A 382 -33.78 -6.57 -6.40
CA GLY A 382 -34.66 -5.42 -6.21
C GLY A 382 -34.44 -4.42 -7.32
N ASN A 383 -35.46 -4.11 -8.11
CA ASN A 383 -35.45 -3.05 -9.13
C ASN A 383 -34.98 -1.71 -8.53
N VAL A 384 -33.67 -1.45 -8.58
CA VAL A 384 -33.11 -0.10 -8.46
C VAL A 384 -33.00 0.42 -9.89
N PRO A 385 -33.62 1.56 -10.23
CA PRO A 385 -33.56 2.09 -11.58
C PRO A 385 -32.11 2.35 -11.94
N ALA A 386 -31.70 1.78 -13.07
CA ALA A 386 -30.40 1.98 -13.68
C ALA A 386 -30.09 3.48 -13.79
N VAL A 387 -29.17 3.96 -12.96
CA VAL A 387 -28.42 5.18 -13.23
C VAL A 387 -26.96 4.78 -13.37
N CYS A 388 -26.72 4.03 -14.44
CA CYS A 388 -25.42 3.81 -15.07
C CYS A 388 -25.71 3.85 -16.57
N THR A 389 -25.57 5.03 -17.16
CA THR A 389 -25.56 5.23 -18.62
C THR A 389 -24.16 5.57 -19.06
#